data_AF-A0A821TQD3-F1
#
_entry.id   AF-A0A821TQD3-F1
#
_cell.length_a   1.000
_cell.length_b   1.000
_cell.length_c   1.000
_cell.angle_alpha   90.00
_cell.angle_beta   90.00
_cell.angle_gamma   90.00
#
_symmetry.space_group_name_H-M   'P 1'
#
loop_
_entity.id
_entity.type
_entity.pdbx_description
1 polymer ?
#
loop_
_entity_poly.entity_id
_entity_poly.type
_entity_poly.pdbx_seq_one_letter_code
_entity_poly.pdbx_strand_id
1 'polypeptide(L)'
;CANDYCENDAICIPNTDPAIPRKCLCGPESTGFRCQVTLTTTVPTTVTTTTESEVCKYFLNHCQNGGTCEFDTTVKCKCPPEYTGDKCQESSGPVPSGT
;
A
#
# COMPACT_ATOMS: atom_id res chain seq x y z
N CYS A 1 -18.58 -12.97 4.25
CA CYS A 1 -17.41 -13.03 5.14
C CYS A 1 -17.12 -14.49 5.44
N ALA A 2 -16.10 -15.06 4.81
CA ALA A 2 -15.69 -16.45 5.00
C ALA A 2 -14.15 -16.52 5.00
N ASN A 3 -13.56 -17.47 5.75
CA ASN A 3 -12.11 -17.70 5.91
C ASN A 3 -11.33 -16.60 6.65
N ASP A 4 -11.72 -16.23 7.88
CA ASP A 4 -10.89 -15.44 8.81
C ASP A 4 -10.27 -14.17 8.22
N TYR A 5 -10.94 -13.55 7.24
CA TYR A 5 -10.37 -12.44 6.49
C TYR A 5 -10.08 -11.21 7.34
N CYS A 6 -10.79 -11.04 8.45
CA CYS A 6 -10.47 -10.03 9.44
C CYS A 6 -9.87 -10.76 10.63
N GLU A 7 -8.63 -10.42 10.97
CA GLU A 7 -7.87 -10.93 12.11
C GLU A 7 -8.29 -10.21 13.40
N ASN A 8 -7.83 -10.69 14.57
CA ASN A 8 -8.03 -10.05 15.88
C ASN A 8 -9.51 -9.75 16.21
N ASP A 9 -10.38 -10.72 15.97
CA ASP A 9 -11.83 -10.65 16.26
C ASP A 9 -12.56 -9.46 15.59
N ALA A 10 -11.98 -8.92 14.51
CA ALA A 10 -12.53 -7.77 13.81
C ALA A 10 -13.82 -8.10 13.04
N ILE A 11 -14.72 -7.11 12.98
CA ILE A 11 -16.03 -7.27 12.35
C ILE A 11 -15.89 -7.16 10.83
N CYS A 12 -16.22 -8.24 10.13
CA CYS A 12 -16.23 -8.27 8.68
C CYS A 12 -17.57 -7.77 8.12
N ILE A 13 -17.52 -6.75 7.28
CA ILE A 13 -18.66 -6.24 6.52
C ILE A 13 -18.55 -6.76 5.08
N PRO A 14 -19.43 -7.69 4.67
CA PRO A 14 -19.44 -8.19 3.31
C PRO A 14 -19.95 -7.11 2.34
N ASN A 15 -19.32 -7.01 1.16
CA ASN A 15 -19.88 -6.26 0.05
C ASN A 15 -20.54 -7.24 -0.93
N THR A 16 -21.70 -6.89 -1.46
CA THR A 16 -22.42 -7.64 -2.49
C THR A 16 -21.87 -7.37 -3.90
N ASP A 17 -21.08 -6.31 -4.07
CA ASP A 17 -20.41 -6.00 -5.32
C ASP A 17 -19.08 -6.79 -5.44
N PRO A 18 -18.91 -7.61 -6.50
CA PRO A 18 -17.69 -8.39 -6.73
C PRO A 18 -16.45 -7.53 -7.03
N ALA A 19 -16.61 -6.27 -7.42
CA ALA A 19 -15.51 -5.34 -7.66
C ALA A 19 -15.02 -4.65 -6.39
N ILE A 20 -15.78 -4.70 -5.29
CA ILE A 20 -15.42 -4.01 -4.05
C ILE A 20 -15.02 -5.02 -2.97
N PRO A 21 -13.77 -4.96 -2.46
CA PRO A 21 -13.35 -5.86 -1.41
C PRO A 21 -14.17 -5.63 -0.13
N ARG A 22 -14.49 -6.73 0.55
CA ARG A 22 -15.08 -6.72 1.90
C ARG A 22 -14.21 -5.89 2.87
N LYS A 23 -14.86 -5.21 3.81
CA LYS A 23 -14.21 -4.29 4.75
C LYS A 23 -14.12 -4.93 6.14
N CYS A 24 -13.01 -4.68 6.84
CA CYS A 24 -12.86 -5.03 8.25
C CYS A 24 -12.99 -3.77 9.11
N LEU A 25 -13.79 -3.86 10.19
CA LEU A 25 -13.80 -2.87 11.26
C LEU A 25 -12.94 -3.39 12.40
N CYS A 26 -11.80 -2.74 12.61
CA CYS A 26 -10.84 -3.13 13.63
C CYS A 26 -11.27 -2.65 15.02
N GLY A 27 -10.96 -3.44 16.04
CA GLY A 27 -11.12 -3.05 17.45
C GLY A 27 -10.09 -1.97 17.86
N PRO A 28 -10.27 -1.34 19.04
CA PRO A 28 -9.45 -0.22 19.50
C PRO A 28 -7.95 -0.54 19.65
N GLU A 29 -7.60 -1.81 19.67
CA GLU A 29 -6.22 -2.30 19.83
C GLU A 29 -5.69 -3.01 18.57
N SER A 30 -6.29 -2.76 17.39
CA SER A 30 -5.88 -3.40 16.15
C SER A 30 -6.01 -2.48 14.92
N THR A 31 -5.17 -2.68 13.90
CA THR A 31 -5.18 -1.89 12.65
C THR A 31 -4.70 -2.71 11.43
N GLY A 32 -4.80 -2.12 10.23
CA GLY A 32 -4.45 -2.72 8.94
C GLY A 32 -5.68 -3.15 8.11
N PHE A 33 -5.46 -3.49 6.84
CA PHE A 33 -6.53 -3.86 5.89
C PHE A 33 -7.35 -5.09 6.32
N ARG A 34 -6.73 -5.96 7.12
CA ARG A 34 -7.36 -7.15 7.70
C ARG A 34 -7.31 -7.11 9.25
N CYS A 35 -7.07 -5.94 9.84
CA CYS A 35 -6.87 -5.79 11.29
C CYS A 35 -5.76 -6.67 11.87
N GLN A 36 -4.74 -7.00 11.07
CA GLN A 36 -3.69 -7.97 11.42
C GLN A 36 -2.61 -7.42 12.36
N VAL A 37 -2.62 -6.12 12.66
CA VAL A 37 -1.60 -5.46 13.50
C VAL A 37 -2.21 -5.14 14.86
N THR A 38 -1.70 -5.71 15.96
CA THR A 38 -2.14 -5.40 17.33
C THR A 38 -1.35 -4.23 17.92
N LEU A 39 -2.03 -3.23 18.46
CA LEU A 39 -1.45 -2.03 19.06
C LEU A 39 -0.81 -2.28 20.44
N THR A 40 -1.05 -3.46 21.04
CA THR A 40 -0.55 -3.88 22.37
C THR A 40 0.79 -4.61 22.33
N THR A 41 1.29 -4.97 21.14
CA THR A 41 2.67 -5.43 21.03
C THR A 41 3.53 -4.26 21.46
N THR A 42 4.17 -4.39 22.63
CA THR A 42 5.28 -3.54 23.03
C THR A 42 6.11 -3.33 21.78
N VAL A 43 6.00 -2.13 21.24
CA VAL A 43 6.82 -1.61 20.18
C VAL A 43 8.21 -2.19 20.43
N PRO A 44 8.76 -3.16 19.63
CA PRO A 44 10.21 -3.13 19.51
C PRO A 44 10.46 -1.68 19.14
N THR A 45 11.23 -0.98 19.97
CA THR A 45 11.59 0.44 19.86
C THR A 45 12.30 0.66 18.53
N THR A 46 11.51 0.58 17.48
CA THR A 46 11.70 0.75 16.03
C THR A 46 10.32 1.03 15.40
N VAL A 47 9.30 1.42 16.19
CA VAL A 47 8.35 2.44 15.70
C VAL A 47 9.09 3.77 15.82
N THR A 48 10.18 3.89 15.05
CA THR A 48 10.59 5.18 14.54
C THR A 48 9.43 5.63 13.68
N THR A 49 8.87 6.80 14.00
CA THR A 49 8.35 7.74 13.00
C THR A 49 8.63 7.25 11.59
N THR A 50 7.60 6.89 10.84
CA THR A 50 7.70 6.55 9.42
C THR A 50 8.28 7.76 8.71
N THR A 51 9.59 7.85 8.70
CA THR A 51 10.32 8.80 7.88
C THR A 51 10.03 8.39 6.44
N GLU A 52 9.96 9.37 5.55
CA GLU A 52 9.76 9.25 4.10
C GLU A 52 10.42 8.00 3.47
N SER A 53 11.57 7.59 4.01
CA SER A 53 12.35 6.43 3.57
C SER A 53 11.76 5.04 3.86
N GLU A 54 11.00 4.82 4.95
CA GLU A 54 10.54 3.46 5.29
C GLU A 54 9.34 3.01 4.45
N VAL A 55 8.49 3.96 4.02
CA VAL A 55 7.34 3.65 3.18
C VAL A 55 7.80 3.10 1.83
N CYS A 56 8.74 3.79 1.17
CA CYS A 56 9.29 3.32 -0.10
C CYS A 56 10.13 2.06 0.03
N LYS A 57 10.74 1.81 1.20
CA LYS A 57 11.46 0.56 1.48
C LYS A 57 10.52 -0.65 1.56
N TYR A 58 9.34 -0.49 2.14
CA TYR A 58 8.34 -1.57 2.19
C TYR A 58 7.62 -1.76 0.84
N PHE A 59 7.54 -0.68 0.06
CA PHE A 59 6.99 -0.65 -1.30
C PHE A 59 8.06 -0.78 -2.40
N LEU A 60 9.19 -1.44 -2.11
CA LEU A 60 10.33 -1.57 -3.04
C LEU A 60 9.94 -2.14 -4.44
N ASN A 61 8.83 -2.88 -4.52
CA ASN A 61 8.28 -3.45 -5.76
C ASN A 61 6.95 -2.79 -6.21
N HIS A 62 6.58 -1.63 -5.64
CA HIS A 62 5.35 -0.94 -5.99
C HIS A 62 5.45 -0.26 -7.34
N CYS A 63 6.61 0.34 -7.64
CA CYS A 63 6.91 0.98 -8.92
C CYS A 63 7.60 -0.02 -9.84
N GLN A 64 7.02 -0.23 -11.02
CA GLN A 64 7.51 -1.12 -12.05
C GLN A 64 8.44 -0.37 -13.02
N ASN A 65 9.13 -1.12 -13.89
CA ASN A 65 9.90 -0.58 -15.01
C ASN A 65 10.93 0.51 -14.63
N GLY A 66 11.53 0.38 -13.44
CA GLY A 66 12.54 1.33 -12.95
C GLY A 66 11.97 2.64 -12.39
N GLY A 67 10.67 2.70 -12.11
CA GLY A 67 10.05 3.83 -11.41
C GLY A 67 10.64 4.04 -10.01
N THR A 68 10.81 5.30 -9.63
CA THR A 68 11.30 5.68 -8.29
C THR A 68 10.12 5.93 -7.36
N CYS A 69 10.14 5.33 -6.18
CA CYS A 69 9.13 5.60 -5.16
C CYS A 69 9.43 6.92 -4.46
N GLU A 70 8.45 7.83 -4.45
CA GLU A 70 8.44 9.07 -3.67
C GLU A 70 7.26 9.02 -2.67
N PHE A 71 7.49 9.49 -1.44
CA PHE A 71 6.45 9.56 -0.41
C PHE A 71 6.30 11.00 0.07
N ASP A 72 5.11 11.56 -0.05
CA ASP A 72 4.84 12.96 0.33
C ASP A 72 3.71 12.97 1.39
N THR A 73 2.52 12.52 0.97
CA THR A 73 1.38 12.16 1.84
C THR A 73 0.81 10.79 1.51
N THR A 74 1.04 10.31 0.28
CA THR A 74 0.76 8.97 -0.20
C THR A 74 1.97 8.47 -1.01
N VAL A 75 2.09 7.15 -1.16
CA VAL A 75 3.11 6.55 -2.04
C VAL A 75 2.80 6.89 -3.49
N LYS A 76 3.76 7.50 -4.18
CA LYS A 76 3.69 7.80 -5.61
C LYS A 76 4.89 7.22 -6.33
N CYS A 77 4.67 6.78 -7.56
CA CYS A 77 5.74 6.35 -8.45
C CYS A 77 6.08 7.45 -9.44
N LYS A 78 7.35 7.83 -9.45
CA LYS A 78 7.93 8.68 -10.47
C LYS A 78 8.41 7.81 -11.62
N CYS A 79 7.69 7.87 -12.72
CA CYS A 79 7.95 7.01 -13.87
C CYS A 79 9.03 7.59 -14.79
N PRO A 80 9.87 6.72 -15.39
CA PRO A 80 10.67 7.09 -16.52
C PRO A 80 9.77 7.56 -17.67
N PRO A 81 10.27 8.37 -18.60
CA PRO A 81 9.42 8.96 -19.64
C PRO A 81 8.85 7.92 -20.63
N GLU A 82 9.41 6.71 -20.69
CA GLU A 82 8.90 5.57 -21.46
C GLU A 82 7.78 4.78 -20.75
N TYR A 83 7.45 5.16 -19.51
CA TYR A 83 6.43 4.49 -18.70
C TYR A 83 5.48 5.47 -18.00
N THR A 84 4.24 5.04 -17.80
CA THR A 84 3.17 5.81 -17.18
C THR A 84 2.26 4.92 -16.32
N GLY A 85 1.27 5.54 -15.68
CA GLY A 85 0.37 4.91 -14.71
C GLY A 85 0.87 4.99 -13.27
N ASP A 86 -0.02 4.72 -12.31
CA ASP A 86 0.25 4.88 -10.86
C ASP A 86 1.45 4.07 -10.35
N LYS A 87 1.79 3.00 -11.07
CA LYS A 87 2.91 2.10 -10.77
C LYS A 87 3.94 2.05 -11.88
N CYS A 88 3.89 2.94 -12.87
CA CYS A 88 4.72 2.86 -14.07
C CYS A 88 4.54 1.53 -14.83
N GLN A 89 3.35 0.96 -14.75
CA GLN A 89 3.04 -0.35 -15.34
C GLN A 89 2.73 -0.26 -16.84
N GLU A 90 2.38 0.92 -17.32
CA GLU A 90 2.05 1.15 -18.72
C GLU A 90 3.28 1.69 -19.45
N SER A 91 3.54 1.24 -20.68
CA SER A 91 4.55 1.87 -21.52
C SER A 91 3.92 3.07 -22.21
N SER A 92 4.29 4.28 -21.78
CA SER A 92 4.08 5.44 -22.63
C SER A 92 5.06 5.31 -23.77
N GLY A 93 4.56 4.91 -24.95
CA GLY A 93 5.36 4.72 -26.15
C GLY A 93 6.36 5.86 -26.37
N PRO A 94 7.41 5.61 -27.17
CA PRO A 94 8.67 6.35 -27.14
C PRO A 94 8.44 7.85 -27.04
N VAL A 95 8.75 8.41 -25.87
CA VAL A 95 8.96 9.85 -25.77
C VAL A 95 10.08 10.19 -26.75
N PRO A 96 9.87 11.08 -27.72
CA PRO A 96 10.96 11.55 -28.54
C PRO A 96 11.93 12.29 -27.62
N SER A 97 13.03 11.61 -27.30
CA SER A 97 14.17 12.20 -26.63
C SER A 97 14.81 13.18 -27.61
N GLY A 98 14.82 14.47 -27.27
CA GLY A 98 15.49 15.53 -28.03
C GLY A 98 14.52 16.65 -28.41
N THR A 99 14.79 17.92 -28.10
CA THR A 99 16.09 18.61 -28.05
C THR A 99 16.01 19.77 -27.06
#